data_AF-A0A2M8P626-F1
#
_entry.id   AF-A0A2M8P626-F1
#
_cell.length_a   1.000
_cell.length_b   1.000
_cell.length_c   1.000
_cell.angle_alpha   90.00
_cell.angle_beta   90.00
_cell.angle_gamma   90.00
#
_symmetry.space_group_name_H-M   'P 1'
#
loop_
_entity.id
_entity.type
_entity.pdbx_description
1 polymer ?
#
loop_
_entity_poly.entity_id
_entity_poly.type
_entity_poly.pdbx_seq_one_letter_code
_entity_poly.pdbx_strand_id
1 'polypeptide(L)'
;IIGRDSTMAAKIDNKTFDFWIKHDMNVLLEGPHGTGKTTMVIDAFERNNVKYKVFSASTLDPWVDFVGIPKDGVDPETGEEYIRLVKPKDFARGEVEFIFLDEFNRAPTKIKNAVME
;
A
#
# COMPACT_ATOMS: atom_id res chain seq x y z
N ILE A 1 4.58 -11.05 4.34
CA ILE A 1 4.20 -12.40 4.83
C ILE A 1 4.03 -12.37 6.35
N ILE A 2 2.76 -12.46 6.76
CA ILE A 2 2.15 -12.85 8.05
C ILE A 2 2.98 -12.64 9.35
N GLY A 3 2.84 -11.46 9.95
CA GLY A 3 2.82 -11.33 11.41
C GLY A 3 1.38 -11.51 11.88
N ARG A 4 1.00 -12.74 12.27
CA ARG A 4 -0.25 -12.98 13.01
C ARG A 4 0.02 -12.52 14.44
N ASP A 5 -0.48 -11.36 14.83
CA ASP A 5 -0.73 -11.15 16.24
C ASP A 5 -2.12 -11.71 16.57
N SER A 6 -2.15 -12.99 16.93
CA SER A 6 -3.35 -13.66 17.42
C SER A 6 -3.72 -13.24 18.84
N THR A 7 -3.08 -12.22 19.42
CA THR A 7 -3.49 -11.64 20.70
C THR A 7 -4.35 -10.39 20.52
N MET A 8 -5.53 -10.58 19.93
CA MET A 8 -6.66 -9.63 19.95
C MET A 8 -7.22 -9.33 21.36
N ALA A 9 -6.44 -9.57 22.42
CA ALA A 9 -6.74 -9.17 23.79
C ALA A 9 -5.91 -7.95 24.24
N ALA A 10 -4.80 -7.63 23.56
CA ALA A 10 -4.08 -6.38 23.79
C ALA A 10 -4.66 -5.31 22.86
N LYS A 11 -5.17 -4.22 23.43
CA LYS A 11 -5.51 -3.02 22.66
C LYS A 11 -4.23 -2.53 21.99
N ILE A 12 -4.11 -2.70 20.67
CA ILE A 12 -2.93 -2.26 19.91
C ILE A 12 -2.70 -0.78 20.22
N ASP A 13 -1.51 -0.46 20.72
CA ASP A 13 -1.15 0.89 21.16
C ASP A 13 -0.29 1.59 20.11
N ASN A 14 -0.06 2.90 20.31
CA ASN A 14 0.75 3.70 19.40
C ASN A 14 2.19 3.19 19.26
N LYS A 15 2.76 2.63 20.33
CA LYS A 15 4.13 2.08 20.32
C LYS A 15 4.25 0.89 19.39
N THR A 16 3.21 0.06 19.32
CA THR A 16 3.16 -1.08 18.42
C THR A 16 3.16 -0.63 16.95
N PHE A 17 2.36 0.38 16.60
CA PHE A 17 2.40 0.96 15.26
C PHE A 17 3.76 1.58 14.93
N ASP A 18 4.33 2.36 15.85
CA ASP A 18 5.63 3.01 15.66
C ASP A 18 6.74 1.97 15.47
N PHE A 19 6.67 0.84 16.20
CA PHE A 19 7.57 -0.28 16.02
C PHE A 19 7.44 -0.89 14.61
N TRP A 20 6.23 -1.17 14.14
CA TRP A 20 6.04 -1.73 12.80
C TRP A 20 6.54 -0.81 11.68
N ILE A 21 6.31 0.50 11.82
CA ILE A 21 6.79 1.51 10.86
C ILE A 21 8.33 1.55 10.89
N LYS A 22 8.95 1.64 12.07
CA LYS A 22 10.40 1.70 12.22
C LYS A 22 11.13 0.47 11.65
N HIS A 23 10.46 -0.67 11.63
CA HIS A 23 11.02 -1.95 11.18
C HIS A 23 10.51 -2.39 9.79
N ASP A 24 9.89 -1.48 9.03
CA ASP A 24 9.39 -1.72 7.66
C ASP A 24 8.56 -3.00 7.54
N MET A 25 7.68 -3.24 8.52
CA MET A 25 6.92 -4.49 8.61
C MET A 25 5.67 -4.46 7.72
N ASN A 26 5.43 -5.57 7.02
CA ASN A 26 4.14 -5.85 6.39
C ASN A 26 3.13 -6.34 7.44
N VAL A 27 2.10 -5.54 7.71
CA VAL A 27 1.10 -5.79 8.76
C VAL A 27 -0.28 -6.02 8.17
N LEU A 28 -0.97 -7.08 8.63
CA LEU A 28 -2.39 -7.28 8.37
C LEU A 28 -3.16 -6.94 9.65
N LEU A 29 -3.91 -5.82 9.61
CA LEU A 29 -4.70 -5.36 10.75
C LEU A 29 -6.14 -5.87 10.64
N GLU A 30 -6.52 -6.76 11.55
CA GLU A 30 -7.88 -7.29 11.66
C GLU A 30 -8.61 -6.66 12.85
N GLY A 31 -9.93 -6.54 12.78
CA GLY A 31 -10.74 -6.07 13.90
C GLY A 31 -12.15 -5.67 13.46
N PRO A 32 -13.12 -5.58 14.41
CA PRO A 32 -14.50 -5.25 14.10
C PRO A 32 -14.65 -3.95 13.31
N HIS A 33 -15.71 -3.83 12.51
CA HIS A 33 -16.01 -2.58 11.81
C HIS A 33 -16.27 -1.44 12.81
N GLY A 34 -15.85 -0.21 12.47
CA GLY A 34 -16.10 0.97 13.28
C GLY A 34 -15.14 1.19 14.47
N THR A 35 -14.06 0.41 14.61
CA THR A 35 -13.09 0.56 15.71
C THR A 35 -12.03 1.65 15.49
N GLY A 36 -12.11 2.42 14.39
CA GLY A 36 -11.16 3.50 14.09
C GLY A 36 -9.81 3.06 13.53
N LYS A 37 -9.68 1.83 13.01
CA LYS A 37 -8.42 1.28 12.46
C LYS A 37 -7.74 2.23 11.46
N THR A 38 -8.50 2.72 10.49
CA THR A 38 -8.02 3.65 9.46
C THR A 38 -7.42 4.91 10.10
N THR A 39 -8.12 5.50 11.07
CA THR A 39 -7.63 6.66 11.83
C THR A 39 -6.35 6.32 12.60
N MET A 40 -6.29 5.18 13.29
CA MET A 40 -5.11 4.78 14.06
C MET A 40 -3.86 4.61 13.18
N VAL A 41 -4.01 4.02 11.99
CA VAL A 41 -2.91 3.84 11.03
C VAL A 41 -2.44 5.19 10.47
N ILE A 42 -3.38 6.04 10.05
CA ILE A 42 -3.08 7.38 9.54
C ILE A 42 -2.36 8.22 10.61
N ASP A 43 -2.88 8.25 11.84
CA ASP A 43 -2.28 8.96 12.97
C ASP A 43 -0.85 8.45 13.27
N ALA A 44 -0.59 7.16 13.07
CA ALA A 44 0.74 6.59 13.22
C ALA A 44 1.70 7.04 12.10
N PHE A 45 1.26 7.04 10.85
CA PHE A 45 2.09 7.53 9.74
C PHE A 45 2.43 9.01 9.89
N GLU A 46 1.44 9.85 10.21
CA GLU A 46 1.63 11.28 10.43
C GLU A 46 2.60 11.54 11.60
N ARG A 47 2.43 10.83 12.73
CA ARG A 47 3.32 10.94 13.90
C ARG A 47 4.76 10.53 13.60
N ASN A 48 4.96 9.53 12.73
CA ASN A 48 6.30 9.10 12.31
C ASN A 48 6.85 9.89 11.12
N ASN A 49 6.07 10.84 10.58
CA ASN A 49 6.45 11.67 9.44
C ASN A 49 6.94 10.86 8.22
N VAL A 50 6.24 9.76 7.93
CA VAL A 50 6.52 8.91 6.75
C VAL A 50 5.60 9.29 5.61
N LYS A 51 6.06 9.10 4.36
CA LYS A 51 5.22 9.33 3.20
C LYS A 51 4.41 8.08 2.88
N TYR A 52 3.09 8.21 2.82
CA TYR A 52 2.22 7.06 2.63
C TYR A 52 1.13 7.31 1.57
N LYS A 53 0.55 6.22 1.08
CA LYS A 53 -0.66 6.22 0.27
C LYS A 53 -1.72 5.33 0.87
N VAL A 54 -2.95 5.81 0.86
CA VAL A 54 -4.13 5.05 1.26
C VAL A 54 -4.90 4.66 0.01
N PHE A 55 -5.23 3.38 -0.10
CA PHE A 55 -6.12 2.86 -1.14
C PHE A 55 -7.29 2.14 -0.50
N SER A 56 -8.45 2.22 -1.15
CA SER A 56 -9.53 1.27 -0.90
C SER A 56 -9.23 0.01 -1.69
N ALA A 57 -8.97 -1.10 -0.99
CA ALA A 57 -8.62 -2.36 -1.65
C ALA A 57 -9.78 -2.93 -2.50
N SER A 58 -11.02 -2.54 -2.22
CA SER A 58 -12.20 -2.96 -2.98
C SER A 58 -12.28 -2.33 -4.38
N THR A 59 -11.62 -1.19 -4.60
CA THR A 59 -11.64 -0.44 -5.86
C THR A 59 -10.26 -0.24 -6.48
N LEU A 60 -9.21 -0.79 -5.87
CA LEU A 60 -7.82 -0.70 -6.34
C LEU A 60 -7.64 -1.48 -7.66
N ASP A 61 -6.99 -0.88 -8.65
CA ASP A 61 -6.43 -1.58 -9.80
C ASP A 61 -4.90 -1.66 -9.64
N PRO A 62 -4.33 -2.80 -9.21
CA PRO A 62 -2.91 -2.89 -8.91
C PRO A 62 -2.01 -2.69 -10.14
N TRP A 63 -2.50 -2.93 -11.36
CA TRP A 63 -1.71 -2.69 -12.57
C TRP A 63 -1.63 -1.20 -12.85
N VAL A 64 -2.74 -0.48 -12.80
CA VAL A 64 -2.74 0.97 -13.06
C VAL A 64 -2.13 1.74 -11.89
N ASP A 65 -2.54 1.42 -10.66
CA ASP A 65 -2.22 2.19 -9.46
C ASP A 65 -0.78 1.98 -8.97
N PHE A 66 -0.15 0.83 -9.27
CA PHE A 66 1.25 0.56 -8.87
C PHE A 66 2.22 0.50 -10.04
N VAL A 67 1.82 -0.11 -11.16
CA VAL A 67 2.71 -0.32 -12.32
C VAL A 67 2.65 0.85 -13.30
N GLY A 68 1.47 1.42 -13.51
CA GLY A 68 1.23 2.54 -14.41
C GLY A 68 0.58 2.14 -15.73
N ILE A 69 0.37 3.13 -16.59
CA ILE A 69 -0.35 2.94 -17.86
C ILE A 69 0.63 2.80 -19.04
N PRO A 70 0.34 1.93 -20.02
CA PRO A 70 1.15 1.83 -21.22
C PRO A 70 1.00 3.10 -22.08
N LYS A 71 2.12 3.56 -22.61
CA LYS A 71 2.21 4.65 -23.57
C LYS A 71 3.30 4.33 -24.58
N ASP A 72 3.11 4.77 -25.81
CA ASP A 72 4.11 4.59 -26.85
C ASP A 72 5.40 5.35 -26.49
N GLY A 73 6.52 4.68 -26.70
CA GLY A 73 7.87 5.22 -26.62
C GLY A 73 8.58 4.98 -27.95
N VAL A 74 9.50 5.89 -28.26
CA VAL A 74 10.41 5.74 -29.41
C VAL A 74 11.82 5.89 -28.87
N ASP A 75 12.67 4.91 -29.16
CA ASP A 75 14.06 4.96 -28.77
C ASP A 75 14.75 6.08 -29.58
N PRO A 76 15.36 7.09 -28.94
CA PRO A 76 15.94 8.23 -29.64
C PRO A 76 17.21 7.88 -30.43
N GLU A 77 17.86 6.75 -30.14
CA GLU A 77 19.09 6.29 -30.78
C GLU A 77 18.80 5.34 -31.95
N THR A 78 17.85 4.41 -31.78
CA THR A 78 17.54 3.38 -32.80
C THR A 78 16.30 3.71 -33.63
N GLY A 79 15.40 4.56 -33.13
CA GLY A 79 14.10 4.84 -33.74
C GLY A 79 13.07 3.71 -33.54
N GLU A 80 13.38 2.68 -32.76
CA GLU A 80 12.47 1.56 -32.51
C GLU A 80 11.31 1.95 -31.59
N GLU A 81 10.11 1.49 -31.92
CA GLU A 81 8.92 1.67 -31.09
C GLU A 81 8.91 0.66 -29.93
N TYR A 82 8.56 1.13 -28.73
CA TYR A 82 8.46 0.29 -27.54
C TYR A 82 7.33 0.74 -26.61
N ILE A 83 6.89 -0.15 -25.72
CA ILE A 83 5.89 0.19 -24.69
C ILE A 83 6.61 0.79 -23.48
N ARG A 84 6.31 2.06 -23.18
CA ARG A 84 6.73 2.73 -21.96
C ARG A 84 5.60 2.70 -20.93
N LEU A 85 5.94 2.43 -19.68
CA LEU A 85 4.99 2.54 -18.57
C LEU A 85 5.09 3.93 -17.93
N VAL A 86 3.98 4.66 -17.92
CA VAL A 86 3.85 5.92 -17.20
C VAL A 86 3.31 5.62 -15.80
N LYS A 87 4.22 5.58 -14.84
CA LYS A 87 3.89 5.37 -13.42
C LYS A 87 3.13 6.57 -12.84
N PRO A 88 2.25 6.36 -11.85
CA PRO A 88 1.72 7.46 -11.06
C PRO A 88 2.84 8.32 -10.48
N LYS A 89 2.63 9.63 -10.44
CA LYS A 89 3.67 10.64 -10.14
C LYS A 89 4.42 10.34 -8.84
N ASP A 90 3.70 10.00 -7.79
CA ASP A 90 4.25 9.84 -6.45
C ASP A 90 5.12 8.57 -6.36
N PHE A 91 4.75 7.51 -7.08
CA PHE A 91 5.57 6.30 -7.24
C PHE A 91 6.78 6.55 -8.13
N ALA A 92 6.62 7.30 -9.23
CA ALA A 92 7.72 7.65 -10.13
C ALA A 92 8.81 8.48 -9.44
N ARG A 93 8.43 9.28 -8.42
CA ARG A 93 9.33 10.11 -7.62
C ARG A 93 9.89 9.42 -6.38
N GLY A 94 9.47 8.19 -6.07
CA GLY A 94 9.86 7.52 -4.83
C GLY A 94 9.32 8.24 -3.59
N GLU A 95 8.17 8.89 -3.69
CA GLU A 95 7.53 9.65 -2.61
C GLU A 95 6.57 8.77 -1.78
N VAL A 96 6.58 7.46 -1.95
CA VAL A 96 5.72 6.52 -1.20
C VAL A 96 6.61 5.51 -0.49
N GLU A 97 6.56 5.51 0.83
CA GLU A 97 7.29 4.58 1.71
C GLU A 97 6.34 3.49 2.23
N PHE A 98 5.11 3.87 2.61
CA PHE A 98 4.10 2.94 3.12
C PHE A 98 2.83 2.96 2.28
N ILE A 99 2.21 1.80 2.12
CA ILE A 99 0.90 1.65 1.49
C ILE A 99 -0.07 1.07 2.52
N PHE A 100 -1.20 1.73 2.71
CA PHE A 100 -2.31 1.23 3.51
C PHE A 100 -3.49 0.86 2.61
N LEU A 101 -3.92 -0.40 2.71
CA LEU A 101 -5.04 -0.96 1.96
C LEU A 101 -6.25 -1.13 2.90
N ASP A 102 -7.19 -0.19 2.86
CA ASP A 102 -8.42 -0.29 3.65
C ASP A 102 -9.40 -1.28 3.00
N GLU A 103 -10.27 -1.88 3.82
CA GLU A 103 -11.26 -2.89 3.40
C GLU A 103 -10.66 -4.08 2.64
N PHE A 104 -9.43 -4.48 2.98
CA PHE A 104 -8.69 -5.53 2.28
C PHE A 104 -9.46 -6.86 2.14
N ASN A 105 -10.24 -7.22 3.16
CA ASN A 105 -11.09 -8.41 3.13
C ASN A 105 -12.15 -8.39 2.01
N ARG A 106 -12.59 -7.21 1.56
CA ARG A 106 -13.57 -7.05 0.47
C ARG A 106 -12.95 -7.06 -0.92
N ALA A 107 -11.63 -6.97 -1.04
CA ALA A 107 -10.96 -6.97 -2.33
C ALA A 107 -11.18 -8.29 -3.09
N PRO A 108 -11.39 -8.24 -4.41
CA PRO A 108 -11.34 -9.41 -5.29
C PRO A 108 -10.05 -10.21 -5.12
N THR A 109 -10.12 -11.53 -5.27
CA THR A 109 -8.96 -12.43 -5.12
C THR A 109 -7.78 -12.01 -6.01
N LYS A 110 -8.06 -11.56 -7.23
CA LYS A 110 -7.03 -11.07 -8.17
C LYS A 110 -6.23 -9.90 -7.58
N ILE A 111 -6.90 -8.97 -6.91
CA ILE A 111 -6.28 -7.81 -6.26
C ILE A 111 -5.50 -8.26 -5.02
N LYS A 112 -6.10 -9.12 -4.18
CA LYS A 112 -5.41 -9.67 -3.00
C LYS A 112 -4.09 -10.36 -3.35
N ASN A 113 -4.10 -11.18 -4.41
CA ASN A 113 -2.90 -11.86 -4.88
C ASN A 113 -1.87 -10.85 -5.38
N ALA A 114 -2.28 -9.92 -6.25
CA ALA A 114 -1.39 -8.92 -6.83
C ALA A 114 -0.70 -8.00 -5.80
N VAL A 115 -1.31 -7.76 -4.64
CA VAL A 115 -0.69 -6.94 -3.57
C VAL A 115 0.11 -7.76 -2.55
N MET A 116 -0.01 -9.09 -2.57
CA MET A 116 0.69 -9.99 -1.65
C MET A 116 1.85 -10.76 -2.29
N GLU A 117 1.88 -10.82 -3.63
CA GLU A 117 3.03 -11.24 -4.44
C GLU A 117 4.17 -10.22 -4.35
#